data_AF-A0A7X7Y3D2-F1
#
_entry.id   AF-A0A7X7Y3D2-F1
#
_cell.length_a   1.000
_cell.length_b   1.000
_cell.length_c   1.000
_cell.angle_alpha   90.00
_cell.angle_beta   90.00
_cell.angle_gamma   90.00
#
_symmetry.space_group_name_H-M   'P 1'
#
loop_
_entity.id
_entity.type
_entity.pdbx_description
1 polymer ?
#
loop_
_entity_poly.entity_id
_entity_poly.type
_entity_poly.pdbx_seq_one_letter_code
_entity_poly.pdbx_strand_id
1 'polypeptide(L)'
;METVDKYFKEKTDNLTFIELQDDSFVDLKGYIIRADIPLPILTKELIEGIKGGVFEEEIRISDFVEGIIYTIGTDDNFSHLKEYKEILYAYDDKIEDYIFFTGVRDLQEDRFDDGCIKLRALLALDPNNVDAIFNYGLGIEGLARKFIDLDDEKGNDFLDFSTSLFESILDIDKEYALSYYKLGYHYLYLEQYLKASLTWKKFISKSKDEVLVQEIRNEIDRIDDDVVFETGITYLAYNDYEKALNFFLKLMPKYEDNWNLNFSIAKSYLGLQQDDLAIEYLIKAIELRDDDPDLFNELGIIYYNKGDVIKAIDIFTKGIDSCPKDYKLFYNRGVSYILVEKYKEALKDINIAFELEPSESIKAQKEWLEAIVDED
;
A
#
# COMPACT_ATOMS: atom_id res chain seq x y z
N MET A 1 -0.76 -11.95 2.50
CA MET A 1 -0.28 -13.23 3.07
C MET A 1 -0.86 -14.42 2.33
N GLU A 2 -2.19 -14.60 2.28
CA GLU A 2 -2.84 -15.77 1.63
C GLU A 2 -2.41 -15.97 0.16
N THR A 3 -2.38 -14.91 -0.65
CA THR A 3 -1.93 -14.97 -2.06
C THR A 3 -0.49 -15.47 -2.21
N VAL A 4 0.42 -14.97 -1.36
CA VAL A 4 1.86 -15.32 -1.41
C VAL A 4 2.09 -16.74 -0.93
N ASP A 5 1.44 -17.16 0.16
CA ASP A 5 1.59 -18.53 0.67
C ASP A 5 1.02 -19.54 -0.31
N LYS A 6 -0.13 -19.25 -0.94
CA LYS A 6 -0.70 -20.08 -2.01
C LYS A 6 0.27 -20.20 -3.19
N TYR A 7 0.86 -19.08 -3.62
CA TYR A 7 1.82 -19.05 -4.73
C TYR A 7 3.00 -20.00 -4.51
N PHE A 8 3.61 -19.97 -3.32
CA PHE A 8 4.72 -20.87 -3.01
C PHE A 8 4.27 -22.30 -2.72
N LYS A 9 3.06 -22.50 -2.20
CA LYS A 9 2.52 -23.85 -1.99
C LYS A 9 2.32 -24.59 -3.31
N GLU A 10 1.93 -23.90 -4.39
CA GLU A 10 1.85 -24.47 -5.74
C GLU A 10 3.21 -24.96 -6.26
N LYS A 11 4.33 -24.47 -5.71
CA LYS A 11 5.68 -24.92 -6.11
C LYS A 11 6.02 -26.31 -5.60
N THR A 12 5.23 -26.88 -4.68
CA THR A 12 5.37 -28.28 -4.25
C THR A 12 5.24 -29.27 -5.41
N ASP A 13 4.63 -28.88 -6.54
CA ASP A 13 4.61 -29.65 -7.79
C ASP A 13 6.02 -29.97 -8.34
N ASN A 14 7.04 -29.23 -7.91
CA ASN A 14 8.44 -29.46 -8.29
C ASN A 14 9.15 -30.50 -7.41
N LEU A 15 8.45 -31.13 -6.47
CA LEU A 15 8.99 -32.15 -5.57
C LEU A 15 8.52 -33.54 -5.97
N THR A 16 9.43 -34.50 -5.84
CA THR A 16 9.14 -35.94 -5.83
C THR A 16 9.59 -36.50 -4.49
N PHE A 17 8.76 -37.31 -3.85
CA PHE A 17 9.13 -37.97 -2.59
C PHE A 17 9.57 -39.40 -2.86
N ILE A 18 10.71 -39.76 -2.27
CA ILE A 18 11.29 -41.10 -2.31
C ILE A 18 11.12 -41.72 -0.92
N GLU A 19 10.52 -42.90 -0.88
CA GLU A 19 10.38 -43.69 0.34
C GLU A 19 11.52 -44.70 0.41
N LEU A 20 12.11 -44.86 1.60
CA LEU A 20 13.07 -45.93 1.83
C LEU A 20 12.31 -47.26 1.95
N GLN A 21 12.98 -48.37 1.61
CA GLN A 21 12.39 -49.70 1.80
C GLN A 21 12.18 -50.01 3.28
N ASP A 22 11.17 -50.82 3.59
CA ASP A 22 10.97 -51.35 4.94
C ASP A 22 12.28 -51.93 5.50
N ASP A 23 12.56 -51.66 6.78
CA ASP A 23 13.78 -52.05 7.50
C ASP A 23 15.10 -51.39 7.04
N SER A 24 15.06 -50.43 6.10
CA SER A 24 16.25 -49.64 5.71
C SER A 24 16.36 -48.30 6.46
N PHE A 25 17.58 -47.77 6.56
CA PHE A 25 17.87 -46.49 7.19
C PHE A 25 19.08 -45.80 6.56
N VAL A 26 19.16 -44.48 6.72
CA VAL A 26 20.35 -43.68 6.36
C VAL A 26 20.96 -43.12 7.65
N ASP A 27 22.25 -43.39 7.89
CA ASP A 27 23.01 -42.80 9.00
C ASP A 27 23.74 -41.54 8.52
N LEU A 28 23.40 -40.42 9.14
CA LEU A 28 23.87 -39.09 8.79
C LEU A 28 24.52 -38.48 10.03
N LYS A 29 25.83 -38.73 10.17
CA LYS A 29 26.66 -38.31 11.32
C LYS A 29 26.04 -38.69 12.69
N GLY A 30 25.39 -39.86 12.79
CA GLY A 30 24.75 -40.34 14.00
C GLY A 30 23.25 -40.01 14.12
N TYR A 31 22.68 -39.27 13.16
CA TYR A 31 21.24 -39.14 12.99
C TYR A 31 20.71 -40.23 12.06
N ILE A 32 19.73 -41.01 12.52
CA ILE A 32 19.17 -42.14 11.77
C ILE A 32 17.87 -41.69 11.10
N ILE A 33 17.90 -41.59 9.77
CA ILE A 33 16.71 -41.38 8.95
C ILE A 33 16.06 -42.74 8.71
N ARG A 34 14.79 -42.87 9.08
CA ARG A 34 14.01 -44.12 9.00
C ARG A 34 13.07 -44.10 7.80
N ALA A 35 12.57 -45.28 7.44
CA ALA A 35 11.71 -45.47 6.27
C ALA A 35 10.35 -44.76 6.33
N ASP A 36 9.88 -44.39 7.52
CA ASP A 36 8.65 -43.61 7.72
C ASP A 36 8.80 -42.11 7.42
N ILE A 37 10.02 -41.65 7.13
CA ILE A 37 10.30 -40.27 6.74
C ILE A 37 10.45 -40.24 5.21
N PRO A 38 9.47 -39.70 4.46
CA PRO A 38 9.61 -39.55 3.02
C PRO A 38 10.73 -38.55 2.72
N LEU A 39 11.58 -38.84 1.73
CA LEU A 39 12.71 -37.99 1.37
C LEU A 39 12.43 -37.22 0.07
N PRO A 40 12.34 -35.89 0.13
CA PRO A 40 12.03 -35.08 -1.04
C PRO A 40 13.28 -34.91 -1.91
N ILE A 41 13.09 -34.96 -3.23
CA ILE A 41 14.07 -34.57 -4.23
C ILE A 41 13.39 -33.65 -5.25
N LEU A 42 14.14 -32.69 -5.80
CA LEU A 42 13.62 -31.86 -6.87
C LEU A 42 13.35 -32.72 -8.12
N THR A 43 12.12 -32.67 -8.64
CA THR A 43 11.68 -33.47 -9.79
C THR A 43 12.59 -33.29 -11.00
N LYS A 44 13.07 -32.06 -11.23
CA LYS A 44 14.00 -31.75 -12.31
C LYS A 44 15.34 -32.48 -12.13
N GLU A 45 15.92 -32.43 -10.94
CA GLU A 45 17.20 -33.07 -10.63
C GLU A 45 17.08 -34.59 -10.76
N LEU A 46 15.98 -35.18 -10.25
CA LEU A 46 15.67 -36.59 -10.40
C LEU A 46 15.65 -37.01 -11.88
N ILE A 47 14.93 -36.26 -12.72
CA ILE A 47 14.84 -36.54 -14.17
C ILE A 47 16.21 -36.40 -14.85
N GLU A 48 16.98 -35.36 -14.51
CA GLU A 48 18.30 -35.12 -15.10
C GLU A 48 19.30 -36.22 -14.72
N GLY A 49 19.32 -36.66 -13.46
CA GLY A 49 20.20 -37.74 -13.03
C GLY A 49 19.80 -39.10 -13.61
N ILE A 50 18.50 -39.37 -13.84
CA ILE A 50 18.05 -40.58 -14.55
C ILE A 50 18.54 -40.55 -16.00
N LYS A 51 18.34 -39.43 -16.69
CA LYS A 51 18.79 -39.26 -18.09
C LYS A 51 20.31 -39.31 -18.24
N GLY A 52 21.03 -38.81 -17.25
CA GLY A 52 22.49 -38.80 -17.20
C GLY A 52 23.12 -40.14 -16.76
N GLY A 53 22.32 -41.13 -16.37
CA GLY A 53 22.80 -42.41 -15.82
C GLY A 53 23.41 -42.30 -14.42
N VAL A 54 23.29 -41.15 -13.75
CA VAL A 54 23.87 -40.89 -12.41
C VAL A 54 23.12 -41.67 -11.33
N PHE A 55 21.79 -41.73 -11.45
CA PHE A 55 20.94 -42.47 -10.50
C PHE A 55 20.85 -43.98 -10.78
N GLU A 56 21.62 -44.49 -11.74
CA GLU A 56 21.85 -45.94 -11.85
C GLU A 56 22.86 -46.43 -10.78
N GLU A 57 23.63 -45.51 -10.15
CA GLU A 57 24.68 -45.84 -9.17
C GLU A 57 24.34 -45.39 -7.73
N GLU A 58 23.98 -44.13 -7.46
CA GLU A 58 23.63 -43.66 -6.10
C GLU A 58 22.88 -42.29 -6.08
N ILE A 59 21.88 -42.11 -5.21
CA ILE A 59 21.28 -40.79 -4.90
C ILE A 59 22.05 -40.16 -3.75
N ARG A 60 22.52 -38.92 -3.90
CA ARG A 60 23.35 -38.28 -2.88
C ARG A 60 22.47 -37.67 -1.80
N ILE A 61 22.96 -37.70 -0.55
CA ILE A 61 22.32 -37.03 0.59
C ILE A 61 22.09 -35.53 0.31
N SER A 62 23.01 -34.88 -0.40
CA SER A 62 22.86 -33.46 -0.78
C SER A 62 21.61 -33.19 -1.61
N ASP A 63 21.18 -34.13 -2.46
CA ASP A 63 19.99 -33.98 -3.31
C ASP A 63 18.72 -33.98 -2.44
N PHE A 64 18.71 -34.78 -1.36
CA PHE A 64 17.65 -34.76 -0.36
C PHE A 64 17.67 -33.52 0.53
N VAL A 65 18.86 -33.01 0.87
CA VAL A 65 19.01 -31.77 1.64
C VAL A 65 18.39 -30.59 0.88
N GLU A 66 18.66 -30.45 -0.42
CA GLU A 66 18.00 -29.44 -1.27
C GLU A 66 16.49 -29.63 -1.33
N GLY A 67 16.01 -30.87 -1.52
CA GLY A 67 14.58 -31.17 -1.50
C GLY A 67 13.92 -30.83 -0.16
N ILE A 68 14.62 -31.06 0.97
CA ILE A 68 14.12 -30.74 2.31
C ILE A 68 14.01 -29.22 2.47
N ILE A 69 15.07 -28.47 2.13
CA ILE A 69 15.05 -27.00 2.14
C ILE A 69 13.89 -26.49 1.30
N TYR A 70 13.71 -27.04 0.09
CA TYR A 70 12.62 -26.66 -0.79
C TYR A 70 11.23 -26.99 -0.20
N THR A 71 11.09 -28.14 0.45
CA THR A 71 9.83 -28.54 1.10
C THR A 71 9.47 -27.61 2.24
N ILE A 72 10.41 -27.35 3.16
CA ILE A 72 10.21 -26.40 4.26
C ILE A 72 9.86 -25.01 3.72
N GLY A 73 10.55 -24.59 2.66
CA GLY A 73 10.37 -23.29 2.03
C GLY A 73 9.10 -23.15 1.20
N THR A 74 8.37 -24.23 0.90
CA THR A 74 7.12 -24.20 0.12
C THR A 74 5.90 -24.51 0.97
N ASP A 75 6.01 -25.42 1.95
CA ASP A 75 4.96 -25.83 2.88
C ASP A 75 5.48 -25.86 4.33
N ASP A 76 5.24 -24.77 5.05
CA ASP A 76 5.59 -24.63 6.47
C ASP A 76 4.68 -25.45 7.41
N ASN A 77 3.65 -26.09 6.87
CA ASN A 77 2.74 -26.99 7.58
C ASN A 77 2.98 -28.47 7.25
N PHE A 78 4.10 -28.80 6.59
CA PHE A 78 4.44 -30.17 6.23
C PHE A 78 4.56 -31.09 7.46
N SER A 79 4.01 -32.30 7.37
CA SER A 79 3.84 -33.21 8.52
C SER A 79 5.15 -33.65 9.19
N HIS A 80 6.25 -33.71 8.45
CA HIS A 80 7.57 -34.11 8.95
C HIS A 80 8.53 -32.91 9.13
N LEU A 81 7.99 -31.70 9.31
CA LEU A 81 8.79 -30.49 9.45
C LEU A 81 9.85 -30.60 10.54
N LYS A 82 9.52 -31.21 11.68
CA LYS A 82 10.44 -31.35 12.81
C LYS A 82 11.63 -32.23 12.45
N GLU A 83 11.36 -33.41 11.89
CA GLU A 83 12.36 -34.38 11.47
C GLU A 83 13.27 -33.76 10.40
N TYR A 84 12.71 -33.02 9.45
CA TYR A 84 13.47 -32.34 8.40
C TYR A 84 14.43 -31.30 8.97
N LYS A 85 14.03 -30.52 9.98
CA LYS A 85 14.95 -29.60 10.68
C LYS A 85 16.11 -30.36 11.33
N GLU A 86 15.81 -31.47 12.00
CA GLU A 86 16.85 -32.31 12.64
C GLU A 86 17.83 -32.90 11.60
N ILE A 87 17.33 -33.36 10.44
CA ILE A 87 18.16 -33.85 9.33
C ILE A 87 19.09 -32.76 8.81
N LEU A 88 18.58 -31.54 8.61
CA LEU A 88 19.38 -30.41 8.12
C LEU A 88 20.56 -30.09 9.06
N TYR A 89 20.31 -29.98 10.38
CA TYR A 89 21.40 -29.71 11.34
C TYR A 89 22.33 -30.90 11.55
N ALA A 90 21.84 -32.13 11.39
CA ALA A 90 22.72 -33.31 11.41
C ALA A 90 23.64 -33.32 10.19
N TYR A 91 23.19 -32.80 9.04
CA TYR A 91 23.98 -32.74 7.82
C TYR A 91 25.10 -31.70 7.94
N ASP A 92 24.73 -30.49 8.36
CA ASP A 92 25.63 -29.37 8.57
C ASP A 92 25.15 -28.53 9.75
N ASP A 93 25.98 -28.32 10.77
CA ASP A 93 25.65 -27.48 11.91
C ASP A 93 25.54 -25.99 11.53
N LYS A 94 26.03 -25.63 10.34
CA LYS A 94 25.94 -24.29 9.72
C LYS A 94 24.99 -24.24 8.53
N ILE A 95 24.00 -25.13 8.48
CA ILE A 95 23.06 -25.19 7.37
C ILE A 95 22.34 -23.85 7.11
N GLU A 96 22.10 -23.04 8.15
CA GLU A 96 21.51 -21.70 8.01
C GLU A 96 22.38 -20.76 7.15
N ASP A 97 23.70 -20.75 7.34
CA ASP A 97 24.64 -19.95 6.54
C ASP A 97 24.59 -20.38 5.07
N TYR A 98 24.50 -21.69 4.81
CA TYR A 98 24.37 -22.27 3.48
C TYR A 98 23.08 -21.83 2.80
N ILE A 99 21.93 -21.97 3.48
CA ILE A 99 20.62 -21.59 2.96
C ILE A 99 20.59 -20.09 2.69
N PHE A 100 21.11 -19.27 3.60
CA PHE A 100 21.18 -17.82 3.43
C PHE A 100 22.01 -17.45 2.20
N PHE A 101 23.24 -17.94 2.10
CA PHE A 101 24.15 -17.63 1.00
C PHE A 101 23.56 -18.03 -0.36
N THR A 102 23.04 -19.25 -0.46
CA THR A 102 22.47 -19.76 -1.73
C THR A 102 21.16 -19.05 -2.08
N GLY A 103 20.32 -18.73 -1.09
CA GLY A 103 19.11 -17.93 -1.29
C GLY A 103 19.42 -16.54 -1.83
N VAL A 104 20.33 -15.81 -1.19
CA VAL A 104 20.75 -14.47 -1.64
C VAL A 104 21.39 -14.51 -3.03
N ARG A 105 22.22 -15.51 -3.33
CA ARG A 105 22.79 -15.70 -4.67
C ARG A 105 21.70 -15.88 -5.73
N ASP A 106 20.66 -16.67 -5.45
CA ASP A 106 19.56 -16.88 -6.40
C ASP A 106 18.78 -15.58 -6.64
N LEU A 107 18.58 -14.75 -5.61
CA LEU A 107 17.99 -13.42 -5.78
C LEU A 107 18.84 -12.50 -6.66
N GLN A 108 20.16 -12.53 -6.51
CA GLN A 108 21.09 -11.74 -7.35
C GLN A 108 21.10 -12.18 -8.82
N GLU A 109 20.68 -13.41 -9.10
CA GLU A 109 20.55 -13.98 -10.44
C GLU A 109 19.10 -13.92 -10.97
N ASP A 110 18.26 -13.07 -10.36
CA ASP A 110 16.83 -12.86 -10.67
C ASP A 110 15.95 -14.12 -10.59
N ARG A 111 16.45 -15.19 -9.94
CA ARG A 111 15.72 -16.41 -9.60
C ARG A 111 14.96 -16.22 -8.29
N PHE A 112 14.02 -15.27 -8.31
CA PHE A 112 13.29 -14.88 -7.11
C PHE A 112 12.52 -16.03 -6.46
N ASP A 113 11.91 -16.93 -7.25
CA ASP A 113 11.25 -18.13 -6.72
C ASP A 113 12.18 -18.97 -5.85
N ASP A 114 13.34 -19.36 -6.38
CA ASP A 114 14.29 -20.24 -5.71
C ASP A 114 14.90 -19.56 -4.48
N GLY A 115 15.26 -18.27 -4.61
CA GLY A 115 15.80 -17.51 -3.50
C GLY A 115 14.79 -17.31 -2.37
N CYS A 116 13.54 -16.98 -2.70
CA CYS A 116 12.46 -16.85 -1.72
C CYS A 116 12.16 -18.17 -1.02
N ILE A 117 12.10 -19.29 -1.72
CA ILE A 117 11.87 -20.61 -1.11
C ILE A 117 12.97 -20.92 -0.09
N LYS A 118 14.24 -20.71 -0.45
CA LYS A 118 15.36 -20.91 0.49
C LYS A 118 15.26 -20.00 1.71
N LEU A 119 14.94 -18.72 1.51
CA LEU A 119 14.81 -17.78 2.63
C LEU A 119 13.58 -18.06 3.51
N ARG A 120 12.46 -18.53 2.94
CA ARG A 120 11.33 -19.07 3.70
C ARG A 120 11.75 -20.26 4.55
N ALA A 121 12.55 -21.17 3.98
CA ALA A 121 13.08 -22.31 4.72
C ALA A 121 13.96 -21.87 5.89
N LEU A 122 14.84 -20.90 5.67
CA LEU A 122 15.66 -20.30 6.72
C LEU A 122 14.81 -19.67 7.82
N LEU A 123 13.77 -18.92 7.47
CA LEU A 123 12.87 -18.30 8.45
C LEU A 123 12.03 -19.32 9.24
N ALA A 124 11.81 -20.52 8.69
CA ALA A 124 11.24 -21.61 9.46
C ALA A 124 12.24 -22.19 10.49
N LEU A 125 13.56 -22.06 10.25
CA LEU A 125 14.61 -22.46 11.20
C LEU A 125 14.86 -21.38 12.25
N ASP A 126 15.05 -20.14 11.82
CA ASP A 126 15.25 -18.96 12.66
C ASP A 126 14.28 -17.82 12.26
N PRO A 127 13.10 -17.75 12.91
CA PRO A 127 12.08 -16.75 12.58
C PRO A 127 12.48 -15.29 12.85
N ASN A 128 13.51 -15.06 13.66
CA ASN A 128 13.93 -13.71 14.05
C ASN A 128 15.18 -13.23 13.29
N ASN A 129 15.63 -13.98 12.28
CA ASN A 129 16.78 -13.62 11.47
C ASN A 129 16.46 -12.41 10.58
N VAL A 130 16.82 -11.20 11.04
CA VAL A 130 16.50 -9.95 10.36
C VAL A 130 17.10 -9.85 8.94
N ASP A 131 18.27 -10.43 8.70
CA ASP A 131 18.89 -10.45 7.38
C ASP A 131 18.14 -11.37 6.41
N ALA A 132 17.65 -12.52 6.90
CA ALA A 132 16.81 -13.41 6.12
C ALA A 132 15.45 -12.76 5.79
N ILE A 133 14.81 -12.08 6.77
CA ILE A 133 13.55 -11.34 6.54
C ILE A 133 13.78 -10.25 5.48
N PHE A 134 14.88 -9.49 5.61
CA PHE A 134 15.20 -8.43 4.67
C PHE A 134 15.39 -8.95 3.24
N ASN A 135 16.22 -9.97 3.07
CA ASN A 135 16.46 -10.55 1.74
C ASN A 135 15.20 -11.24 1.19
N TYR A 136 14.38 -11.84 2.05
CA TYR A 136 13.09 -12.38 1.62
C TYR A 136 12.17 -11.27 1.12
N GLY A 137 12.10 -10.15 1.84
CA GLY A 137 11.40 -8.94 1.41
C GLY A 137 11.86 -8.44 0.04
N LEU A 138 13.17 -8.44 -0.24
CA LEU A 138 13.72 -8.11 -1.56
C LEU A 138 13.27 -9.08 -2.65
N GLY A 139 13.26 -10.39 -2.37
CA GLY A 139 12.80 -11.39 -3.33
C GLY A 139 11.31 -11.25 -3.65
N ILE A 140 10.48 -10.97 -2.63
CA ILE A 140 9.06 -10.68 -2.81
C ILE A 140 8.86 -9.38 -3.61
N GLU A 141 9.65 -8.33 -3.36
CA GLU A 141 9.64 -7.09 -4.16
C GLU A 141 9.96 -7.37 -5.64
N GLY A 142 10.94 -8.25 -5.91
CA GLY A 142 11.28 -8.69 -7.25
C GLY A 142 10.14 -9.45 -7.95
N LEU A 143 9.43 -10.32 -7.24
CA LEU A 143 8.23 -11.00 -7.74
C LEU A 143 7.07 -10.01 -7.97
N ALA A 144 6.84 -9.08 -7.03
CA ALA A 144 5.83 -8.04 -7.16
C ALA A 144 6.03 -7.27 -8.46
N ARG A 145 7.26 -6.83 -8.74
CA ARG A 145 7.61 -6.12 -9.97
C ARG A 145 7.30 -6.94 -11.22
N LYS A 146 7.69 -8.22 -11.24
CA LYS A 146 7.38 -9.13 -12.37
C LYS A 146 5.87 -9.23 -12.63
N PHE A 147 5.05 -9.28 -11.59
CA PHE A 147 3.59 -9.33 -11.75
C PHE A 147 2.99 -7.99 -12.18
N ILE A 148 3.46 -6.88 -11.61
CA ILE A 148 3.02 -5.52 -12.00
C ILE A 148 3.36 -5.25 -13.47
N ASP A 149 4.57 -5.63 -13.92
CA ASP A 149 4.99 -5.49 -15.32
C ASP A 149 4.12 -6.31 -16.29
N LEU A 150 3.43 -7.34 -15.79
CA LEU A 150 2.51 -8.19 -16.52
C LEU A 150 1.03 -7.80 -16.36
N ASP A 151 0.73 -6.72 -15.62
CA ASP A 151 -0.64 -6.32 -15.26
C ASP A 151 -1.42 -7.43 -14.52
N ASP A 152 -0.70 -8.23 -13.72
CA ASP A 152 -1.27 -9.27 -12.87
C ASP A 152 -1.66 -8.68 -11.51
N GLU A 153 -2.91 -8.92 -11.09
CA GLU A 153 -3.48 -8.43 -9.84
C GLU A 153 -2.68 -8.83 -8.59
N LYS A 154 -1.91 -9.93 -8.65
CA LYS A 154 -1.02 -10.37 -7.56
C LYS A 154 0.11 -9.38 -7.28
N GLY A 155 0.44 -8.50 -8.22
CA GLY A 155 1.54 -7.55 -8.07
C GLY A 155 1.44 -6.70 -6.81
N ASN A 156 0.25 -6.15 -6.54
CA ASN A 156 0.00 -5.35 -5.35
C ASN A 156 0.02 -6.20 -4.07
N ASP A 157 -0.58 -7.39 -4.09
CA ASP A 157 -0.56 -8.32 -2.94
C ASP A 157 0.87 -8.68 -2.51
N PHE A 158 1.76 -8.90 -3.48
CA PHE A 158 3.17 -9.18 -3.22
C PHE A 158 3.90 -7.94 -2.71
N LEU A 159 3.64 -6.76 -3.28
CA LEU A 159 4.26 -5.52 -2.82
C LEU A 159 3.86 -5.18 -1.38
N ASP A 160 2.57 -5.33 -1.04
CA ASP A 160 2.06 -5.15 0.32
C ASP A 160 2.70 -6.12 1.29
N PHE A 161 2.85 -7.39 0.88
CA PHE A 161 3.53 -8.38 1.70
C PHE A 161 5.02 -8.05 1.92
N SER A 162 5.74 -7.64 0.86
CA SER A 162 7.13 -7.16 0.99
C SER A 162 7.25 -5.97 1.95
N THR A 163 6.32 -5.01 1.86
CA THR A 163 6.23 -3.88 2.78
C THR A 163 6.09 -4.36 4.23
N SER A 164 5.19 -5.32 4.49
CA SER A 164 4.98 -5.86 5.83
C SER A 164 6.21 -6.60 6.39
N LEU A 165 7.00 -7.25 5.54
CA LEU A 165 8.27 -7.86 5.93
C LEU A 165 9.30 -6.81 6.35
N PHE A 166 9.41 -5.70 5.61
CA PHE A 166 10.31 -4.63 6.02
C PHE A 166 9.85 -3.94 7.30
N GLU A 167 8.54 -3.75 7.50
CA GLU A 167 7.98 -3.22 8.74
C GLU A 167 8.27 -4.14 9.93
N SER A 168 8.11 -5.46 9.78
CA SER A 168 8.33 -6.42 10.87
C SER A 168 9.79 -6.50 11.34
N ILE A 169 10.76 -6.22 10.46
CA ILE A 169 12.16 -6.07 10.86
C ILE A 169 12.31 -5.00 11.94
N LEU A 170 11.56 -3.89 11.85
CA LEU A 170 11.67 -2.77 12.79
C LEU A 170 11.01 -3.07 14.14
N ASP A 171 10.17 -4.11 14.23
CA ASP A 171 9.67 -4.63 15.50
C ASP A 171 10.76 -5.43 16.24
N ILE A 172 11.68 -6.06 15.50
CA ILE A 172 12.79 -6.85 16.02
C ILE A 172 14.03 -5.98 16.27
N ASP A 173 14.46 -5.23 15.26
CA ASP A 173 15.63 -4.34 15.29
C ASP A 173 15.31 -2.95 14.69
N LYS A 174 15.11 -1.99 15.59
CA LYS A 174 14.83 -0.58 15.23
C LYS A 174 16.04 0.14 14.65
N GLU A 175 17.24 -0.42 14.73
CA GLU A 175 18.46 0.16 14.17
C GLU A 175 18.77 -0.36 12.75
N TYR A 176 17.97 -1.29 12.22
CA TYR A 176 18.14 -1.85 10.88
C TYR A 176 17.85 -0.82 9.77
N ALA A 177 18.88 -0.05 9.40
CA ALA A 177 18.74 1.10 8.51
C ALA A 177 18.13 0.74 7.14
N LEU A 178 18.52 -0.38 6.54
CA LEU A 178 18.08 -0.76 5.19
C LEU A 178 16.56 -1.00 5.08
N SER A 179 15.89 -1.35 6.18
CA SER A 179 14.42 -1.44 6.19
C SER A 179 13.79 -0.06 5.94
N TYR A 180 14.27 1.00 6.61
CA TYR A 180 13.80 2.37 6.36
C TYR A 180 14.10 2.85 4.93
N TYR A 181 15.23 2.45 4.35
CA TYR A 181 15.57 2.75 2.96
C TYR A 181 14.50 2.20 2.00
N LYS A 182 14.18 0.90 2.13
CA LYS A 182 13.18 0.23 1.29
C LYS A 182 11.76 0.71 1.54
N LEU A 183 11.36 0.85 2.80
CA LEU A 183 10.03 1.35 3.16
C LEU A 183 9.75 2.75 2.60
N GLY A 184 10.74 3.65 2.56
CA GLY A 184 10.52 4.96 1.95
C GLY A 184 10.22 4.88 0.46
N TYR A 185 10.87 3.98 -0.29
CA TYR A 185 10.52 3.75 -1.70
C TYR A 185 9.14 3.11 -1.88
N HIS A 186 8.74 2.20 -0.99
CA HIS A 186 7.40 1.61 -1.02
C HIS A 186 6.33 2.67 -0.75
N TYR A 187 6.52 3.51 0.27
CA TYR A 187 5.59 4.59 0.56
C TYR A 187 5.56 5.65 -0.54
N LEU A 188 6.68 5.91 -1.21
CA LEU A 188 6.70 6.78 -2.39
C LEU A 188 5.87 6.17 -3.54
N TYR A 189 6.04 4.87 -3.84
CA TYR A 189 5.25 4.19 -4.87
C TYR A 189 3.74 4.24 -4.57
N LEU A 190 3.37 4.17 -3.29
CA LEU A 190 1.99 4.30 -2.81
C LEU A 190 1.51 5.76 -2.67
N GLU A 191 2.27 6.73 -3.18
CA GLU A 191 1.98 8.18 -3.12
C GLU A 191 1.76 8.71 -1.68
N GLN A 192 2.43 8.11 -0.69
CA GLN A 192 2.42 8.57 0.71
C GLN A 192 3.68 9.41 1.00
N TYR A 193 3.78 10.59 0.38
CA TYR A 193 5.02 11.37 0.32
C TYR A 193 5.56 11.77 1.70
N LEU A 194 4.69 12.24 2.60
CA LEU A 194 5.05 12.61 3.97
C LEU A 194 5.58 11.39 4.75
N LYS A 195 4.92 10.23 4.61
CA LYS A 195 5.36 8.99 5.27
C LYS A 195 6.69 8.51 4.69
N ALA A 196 6.88 8.58 3.39
CA ALA A 196 8.14 8.27 2.70
C ALA A 196 9.27 9.16 3.23
N SER A 197 9.08 10.48 3.22
CA SER A 197 10.07 11.46 3.71
C SER A 197 10.44 11.24 5.17
N LEU A 198 9.47 11.02 6.06
CA LEU A 198 9.72 10.75 7.48
C LEU A 198 10.47 9.43 7.69
N THR A 199 10.15 8.40 6.92
CA THR A 199 10.80 7.09 6.96
C THR A 199 12.25 7.21 6.50
N TRP A 200 12.50 7.91 5.40
CA TRP A 200 13.84 8.19 4.90
C TRP A 200 14.67 9.08 5.82
N LYS A 201 14.06 10.04 6.54
CA LYS A 201 14.76 10.78 7.60
C LYS A 201 15.27 9.85 8.72
N LYS A 202 14.53 8.78 9.05
CA LYS A 202 15.01 7.73 9.98
C LYS A 202 16.18 6.96 9.38
N PHE A 203 16.10 6.57 8.09
CA PHE A 203 17.24 5.97 7.38
C PHE A 203 18.51 6.82 7.49
N ILE A 204 18.42 8.13 7.19
CA ILE A 204 19.56 9.06 7.26
C ILE A 204 20.16 9.10 8.67
N SER A 205 19.33 9.05 9.71
CA SER A 205 19.81 9.08 11.10
C SER A 205 20.52 7.80 11.56
N LYS A 206 20.30 6.68 10.87
CA LYS A 206 20.78 5.34 11.26
C LYS A 206 21.87 4.79 10.35
N SER A 207 21.88 5.18 9.09
CA SER A 207 22.83 4.68 8.10
C SER A 207 24.21 5.30 8.26
N LYS A 208 25.25 4.49 8.02
CA LYS A 208 26.65 4.93 7.89
C LYS A 208 27.11 4.99 6.43
N ASP A 209 26.25 4.60 5.51
CA ASP A 209 26.54 4.63 4.07
C ASP A 209 26.24 6.03 3.51
N GLU A 210 27.29 6.84 3.37
CA GLU A 210 27.19 8.22 2.88
C GLU A 210 26.66 8.31 1.44
N VAL A 211 26.86 7.28 0.61
CA VAL A 211 26.38 7.27 -0.77
C VAL A 211 24.85 7.15 -0.78
N LEU A 212 24.33 6.16 -0.06
CA LEU A 212 22.88 5.97 0.06
C LEU A 212 22.22 7.13 0.83
N VAL A 213 22.88 7.68 1.85
CA VAL A 213 22.38 8.87 2.55
C VAL A 213 22.22 10.05 1.60
N GLN A 214 23.20 10.28 0.71
CA GLN A 214 23.11 11.37 -0.25
C GLN A 214 22.05 11.11 -1.33
N GLU A 215 21.91 9.86 -1.79
CA GLU A 215 20.81 9.45 -2.67
C GLU A 215 19.45 9.80 -2.05
N ILE A 216 19.21 9.36 -0.82
CA ILE A 216 17.93 9.58 -0.13
C ILE A 216 17.67 11.06 0.16
N ARG A 217 18.71 11.88 0.44
CA ARG A 217 18.53 13.34 0.53
C ARG A 217 18.00 13.92 -0.78
N ASN A 218 18.56 13.50 -1.91
CA ASN A 218 18.12 13.96 -3.22
C ASN A 218 16.67 13.52 -3.50
N GLU A 219 16.29 12.30 -3.11
CA GLU A 219 14.89 11.84 -3.27
C GLU A 219 13.92 12.64 -2.38
N ILE A 220 14.29 12.93 -1.12
CA ILE A 220 13.50 13.81 -0.25
C ILE A 220 13.32 15.19 -0.89
N ASP A 221 14.38 15.77 -1.43
CA ASP A 221 14.34 17.09 -2.07
C ASP A 221 13.43 17.10 -3.32
N ARG A 222 13.36 15.98 -4.06
CA ARG A 222 12.48 15.85 -5.24
C ARG A 222 11.00 15.85 -4.88
N ILE A 223 10.65 15.26 -3.74
CA ILE A 223 9.25 15.16 -3.27
C ILE A 223 8.89 16.24 -2.24
N ASP A 224 9.75 17.23 -2.00
CA ASP A 224 9.56 18.20 -0.90
C ASP A 224 8.26 19.00 -1.07
N ASP A 225 7.93 19.40 -2.29
CA ASP A 225 6.70 20.15 -2.57
C ASP A 225 5.45 19.29 -2.28
N ASP A 226 5.46 17.99 -2.62
CA ASP A 226 4.39 17.05 -2.30
C ASP A 226 4.27 16.82 -0.79
N VAL A 227 5.40 16.65 -0.10
CA VAL A 227 5.47 16.52 1.36
C VAL A 227 4.90 17.78 2.04
N VAL A 228 5.23 18.97 1.55
CA VAL A 228 4.70 20.25 2.05
C VAL A 228 3.19 20.31 1.86
N PHE A 229 2.68 19.91 0.70
CA PHE A 229 1.24 19.87 0.42
C PHE A 229 0.51 18.89 1.34
N GLU A 230 0.96 17.63 1.41
CA GLU A 230 0.37 16.61 2.29
C GLU A 230 0.42 17.00 3.78
N THR A 231 1.49 17.67 4.21
CA THR A 231 1.59 18.19 5.57
C THR A 231 0.51 19.25 5.83
N GLY A 232 0.26 20.14 4.87
CA GLY A 232 -0.84 21.10 4.94
C GLY A 232 -2.20 20.41 5.04
N ILE A 233 -2.46 19.39 4.22
CA ILE A 233 -3.69 18.58 4.26
C ILE A 233 -3.85 17.88 5.61
N THR A 234 -2.76 17.35 6.17
CA THR A 234 -2.78 16.71 7.50
C THR A 234 -3.20 17.72 8.58
N TYR A 235 -2.66 18.94 8.56
CA TYR A 235 -3.06 19.98 9.51
C TYR A 235 -4.51 20.45 9.31
N LEU A 236 -5.00 20.53 8.06
CA LEU A 236 -6.42 20.77 7.78
C LEU A 236 -7.31 19.71 8.42
N ALA A 237 -6.95 18.43 8.29
CA ALA A 237 -7.71 17.32 8.88
C ALA A 237 -7.75 17.38 10.42
N TYR A 238 -6.71 17.94 11.05
CA TYR A 238 -6.66 18.21 12.50
C TYR A 238 -7.29 19.56 12.90
N ASN A 239 -7.88 20.31 11.97
CA ASN A 239 -8.42 21.65 12.17
C ASN A 239 -7.39 22.69 12.66
N ASP A 240 -6.10 22.45 12.43
CA ASP A 240 -5.02 23.41 12.71
C ASP A 240 -4.81 24.29 11.46
N TYR A 241 -5.78 25.16 11.22
CA TYR A 241 -5.88 25.94 9.98
C TYR A 241 -4.72 26.91 9.79
N GLU A 242 -4.15 27.44 10.87
CA GLU A 242 -3.00 28.35 10.79
C GLU A 242 -1.76 27.62 10.29
N LYS A 243 -1.47 26.41 10.81
CA LYS A 243 -0.35 25.61 10.30
C LYS A 243 -0.61 25.14 8.88
N ALA A 244 -1.81 24.68 8.58
CA ALA A 244 -2.17 24.27 7.22
C ALA A 244 -1.89 25.39 6.21
N LEU A 245 -2.41 26.59 6.46
CA LEU A 245 -2.18 27.78 5.64
C LEU A 245 -0.69 28.07 5.45
N ASN A 246 0.08 28.05 6.54
CA ASN A 246 1.52 28.30 6.49
C ASN A 246 2.28 27.28 5.62
N PHE A 247 1.83 26.03 5.54
CA PHE A 247 2.43 25.04 4.64
C PHE A 247 2.03 25.30 3.19
N PHE A 248 0.74 25.53 2.89
CA PHE A 248 0.29 25.80 1.53
C PHE A 248 0.89 27.08 0.94
N LEU A 249 1.06 28.15 1.72
CA LEU A 249 1.64 29.40 1.24
C LEU A 249 3.12 29.25 0.81
N LYS A 250 3.84 28.23 1.28
CA LYS A 250 5.21 27.93 0.79
C LYS A 250 5.22 27.49 -0.67
N LEU A 251 4.13 26.90 -1.14
CA LEU A 251 3.98 26.39 -2.50
C LEU A 251 3.49 27.47 -3.48
N MET A 252 2.88 28.55 -2.97
CA MET A 252 2.35 29.63 -3.80
C MET A 252 3.33 30.21 -4.83
N PRO A 253 4.61 30.48 -4.52
CA PRO A 253 5.55 31.02 -5.51
C PRO A 253 5.78 30.13 -6.74
N LYS A 254 5.50 28.82 -6.64
CA LYS A 254 5.70 27.84 -7.73
C LYS A 254 4.39 27.39 -8.37
N TYR A 255 3.31 27.35 -7.59
CA TYR A 255 2.06 26.67 -7.95
C TYR A 255 0.83 27.56 -7.79
N GLU A 256 0.96 28.87 -8.04
CA GLU A 256 -0.16 29.81 -7.91
C GLU A 256 -1.37 29.48 -8.79
N ASP A 257 -1.17 28.78 -9.91
CA ASP A 257 -2.20 28.35 -10.85
C ASP A 257 -2.68 26.90 -10.61
N ASN A 258 -2.38 26.33 -9.44
CA ASN A 258 -2.90 25.02 -9.04
C ASN A 258 -4.24 25.20 -8.31
N TRP A 259 -5.34 24.73 -8.90
CA TRP A 259 -6.69 24.87 -8.33
C TRP A 259 -6.82 24.22 -6.95
N ASN A 260 -6.22 23.04 -6.74
CA ASN A 260 -6.32 22.28 -5.49
C ASN A 260 -5.58 22.98 -4.35
N LEU A 261 -4.43 23.59 -4.66
CA LEU A 261 -3.69 24.40 -3.71
C LEU A 261 -4.46 25.67 -3.32
N ASN A 262 -5.04 26.38 -4.29
CA ASN A 262 -5.89 27.55 -4.02
C ASN A 262 -7.10 27.16 -3.17
N PHE A 263 -7.75 26.04 -3.49
CA PHE A 263 -8.87 25.52 -2.70
C PHE A 263 -8.46 25.17 -1.26
N SER A 264 -7.32 24.51 -1.08
CA SER A 264 -6.79 24.16 0.24
C SER A 264 -6.44 25.39 1.10
N ILE A 265 -5.91 26.44 0.46
CA ILE A 265 -5.70 27.76 1.10
C ILE A 265 -7.04 28.38 1.51
N ALA A 266 -8.03 28.36 0.62
CA ALA A 266 -9.36 28.89 0.92
C ALA A 266 -10.02 28.16 2.11
N LYS A 267 -9.92 26.83 2.16
CA LYS A 267 -10.43 26.04 3.30
C LYS A 267 -9.73 26.40 4.61
N SER A 268 -8.43 26.70 4.56
CA SER A 268 -7.69 27.16 5.73
C SER A 268 -8.18 28.54 6.19
N TYR A 269 -8.38 29.49 5.27
CA TYR A 269 -8.95 30.80 5.60
C TYR A 269 -10.38 30.70 6.15
N LEU A 270 -11.20 29.82 5.61
CA LEU A 270 -12.55 29.55 6.11
C LEU A 270 -12.52 29.05 7.56
N GLY A 271 -11.63 28.10 7.87
CA GLY A 271 -11.43 27.62 9.24
C GLY A 271 -10.92 28.69 10.21
N LEU A 272 -10.19 29.69 9.70
CA LEU A 272 -9.74 30.88 10.43
C LEU A 272 -10.79 32.00 10.48
N GLN A 273 -11.99 31.79 9.93
CA GLN A 273 -13.08 32.78 9.84
C GLN A 273 -12.70 34.04 9.05
N GLN A 274 -11.81 33.89 8.06
CA GLN A 274 -11.37 34.95 7.16
C GLN A 274 -12.06 34.82 5.80
N ASP A 275 -13.39 34.95 5.80
CA ASP A 275 -14.25 34.65 4.65
C ASP A 275 -13.88 35.43 3.39
N ASP A 276 -13.47 36.70 3.51
CA ASP A 276 -13.15 37.53 2.34
C ASP A 276 -11.91 36.99 1.60
N LEU A 277 -10.91 36.49 2.32
CA LEU A 277 -9.74 35.83 1.73
C LEU A 277 -10.10 34.45 1.19
N ALA A 278 -10.92 33.69 1.91
CA ALA A 278 -11.40 32.39 1.43
C ALA A 278 -12.13 32.52 0.08
N ILE A 279 -12.99 33.54 -0.07
CA ILE A 279 -13.69 33.86 -1.32
C ILE A 279 -12.71 34.14 -2.46
N GLU A 280 -11.67 34.96 -2.23
CA GLU A 280 -10.68 35.30 -3.27
C GLU A 280 -10.01 34.04 -3.83
N TYR A 281 -9.52 33.17 -2.94
CA TYR A 281 -8.86 31.93 -3.34
C TYR A 281 -9.83 30.90 -3.94
N LEU A 282 -11.09 30.84 -3.49
CA LEU A 282 -12.12 29.99 -4.09
C LEU A 282 -12.47 30.44 -5.51
N ILE A 283 -12.61 31.74 -5.75
CA ILE A 283 -12.86 32.28 -7.09
C ILE A 283 -11.69 31.90 -8.01
N LYS A 284 -10.45 32.08 -7.55
CA LYS A 284 -9.27 31.67 -8.33
C LYS A 284 -9.27 30.16 -8.60
N ALA A 285 -9.62 29.33 -7.62
CA ALA A 285 -9.72 27.88 -7.82
C ALA A 285 -10.78 27.52 -8.88
N ILE A 286 -11.94 28.17 -8.86
CA ILE A 286 -13.01 27.99 -9.86
C ILE A 286 -12.57 28.45 -11.26
N GLU A 287 -11.84 29.57 -11.37
CA GLU A 287 -11.29 30.05 -12.64
C GLU A 287 -10.29 29.08 -13.26
N LEU A 288 -9.54 28.35 -12.42
CA LEU A 288 -8.57 27.34 -12.84
C LEU A 288 -9.21 25.98 -13.14
N ARG A 289 -10.31 25.64 -12.45
CA ARG A 289 -11.05 24.39 -12.59
C ARG A 289 -12.52 24.56 -12.20
N ASP A 290 -13.43 24.33 -13.14
CA ASP A 290 -14.87 24.54 -12.95
C ASP A 290 -15.72 23.25 -13.01
N ASP A 291 -15.09 22.07 -13.07
CA ASP A 291 -15.75 20.75 -13.08
C ASP A 291 -15.77 20.06 -11.70
N ASP A 292 -15.44 20.79 -10.63
CA ASP A 292 -15.49 20.30 -9.25
C ASP A 292 -16.62 20.98 -8.46
N PRO A 293 -17.70 20.25 -8.09
CA PRO A 293 -18.86 20.84 -7.43
C PRO A 293 -18.55 21.36 -6.03
N ASP A 294 -17.54 20.81 -5.33
CA ASP A 294 -17.23 21.24 -3.97
C ASP A 294 -16.74 22.70 -3.94
N LEU A 295 -16.10 23.19 -5.02
CA LEU A 295 -15.66 24.58 -5.13
C LEU A 295 -16.85 25.56 -5.11
N PHE A 296 -17.87 25.31 -5.94
CA PHE A 296 -19.09 26.12 -5.97
C PHE A 296 -19.89 25.97 -4.69
N ASN A 297 -19.93 24.75 -4.15
CA ASN A 297 -20.66 24.46 -2.94
C ASN A 297 -20.13 25.27 -1.75
N GLU A 298 -18.81 25.26 -1.54
CA GLU A 298 -18.15 26.02 -0.48
C GLU A 298 -18.34 27.54 -0.68
N LEU A 299 -18.14 28.04 -1.90
CA LEU A 299 -18.32 29.47 -2.18
C LEU A 299 -19.78 29.94 -1.96
N GLY A 300 -20.75 29.12 -2.38
CA GLY A 300 -22.17 29.40 -2.19
C GLY A 300 -22.56 29.39 -0.72
N ILE A 301 -22.06 28.43 0.07
CA ILE A 301 -22.27 28.36 1.53
C ILE A 301 -21.71 29.61 2.22
N ILE A 302 -20.53 30.10 1.81
CA ILE A 302 -19.97 31.33 2.38
C ILE A 302 -20.91 32.52 2.15
N TYR A 303 -21.40 32.72 0.92
CA TYR A 303 -22.35 33.82 0.64
C TYR A 303 -23.67 33.66 1.37
N TYR A 304 -24.18 32.43 1.47
CA TYR A 304 -25.38 32.11 2.24
C TYR A 304 -25.21 32.50 3.71
N ASN A 305 -24.11 32.11 4.34
CA ASN A 305 -23.82 32.41 5.74
C ASN A 305 -23.61 33.91 6.01
N LYS A 306 -23.10 34.65 5.02
CA LYS A 306 -23.00 36.13 5.06
C LYS A 306 -24.34 36.85 4.85
N GLY A 307 -25.41 36.10 4.53
CA GLY A 307 -26.73 36.65 4.25
C GLY A 307 -26.92 37.16 2.82
N ASP A 308 -25.92 37.03 1.94
CA ASP A 308 -26.04 37.33 0.52
C ASP A 308 -26.63 36.13 -0.23
N VAL A 309 -27.86 35.78 0.14
CA VAL A 309 -28.56 34.58 -0.34
C VAL A 309 -28.78 34.62 -1.86
N ILE A 310 -28.96 35.81 -2.43
CA ILE A 310 -29.10 35.97 -3.89
C ILE A 310 -27.81 35.59 -4.60
N LYS A 311 -26.65 36.01 -4.07
CA LYS A 311 -25.37 35.61 -4.64
C LYS A 311 -25.08 34.13 -4.43
N ALA A 312 -25.47 33.56 -3.28
CA ALA A 312 -25.39 32.11 -3.08
C ALA A 312 -26.17 31.34 -4.15
N ILE A 313 -27.40 31.76 -4.45
CA ILE A 313 -28.22 31.17 -5.53
C ILE A 313 -27.52 31.26 -6.89
N ASP A 314 -26.91 32.38 -7.22
CA ASP A 314 -26.13 32.56 -8.47
C ASP A 314 -24.94 31.58 -8.54
N ILE A 315 -24.17 31.48 -7.45
CA ILE A 315 -23.02 30.58 -7.36
C ILE A 315 -23.45 29.11 -7.49
N PHE A 316 -24.47 28.67 -6.74
CA PHE A 316 -24.98 27.30 -6.87
C PHE A 316 -25.54 27.03 -8.28
N THR A 317 -26.15 28.03 -8.92
CA THR A 317 -26.63 27.87 -10.30
C THR A 317 -25.48 27.64 -11.28
N LYS A 318 -24.41 28.43 -11.19
CA LYS A 318 -23.19 28.18 -12.00
C LYS A 318 -22.61 26.81 -11.72
N GLY A 319 -22.56 26.41 -10.45
CA GLY A 319 -22.12 25.07 -10.08
C GLY A 319 -22.97 23.97 -10.70
N ILE A 320 -24.30 24.11 -10.72
CA ILE A 320 -25.21 23.14 -11.34
C ILE A 320 -25.02 23.09 -12.86
N ASP A 321 -24.80 24.24 -13.50
CA ASP A 321 -24.55 24.31 -14.94
C ASP A 321 -23.26 23.55 -15.32
N SER A 322 -22.21 23.64 -14.50
CA SER A 322 -20.96 22.91 -14.71
C SER A 322 -21.00 21.45 -14.22
N CYS A 323 -21.67 21.19 -13.10
CA CYS A 323 -21.69 19.92 -12.39
C CYS A 323 -23.15 19.43 -12.14
N PRO A 324 -23.89 19.04 -13.19
CA PRO A 324 -25.35 18.83 -13.12
C PRO A 324 -25.79 17.57 -12.36
N LYS A 325 -24.85 16.80 -11.78
CA LYS A 325 -25.12 15.56 -11.06
C LYS A 325 -24.79 15.62 -9.57
N ASP A 326 -24.31 16.76 -9.07
CA ASP A 326 -24.03 16.90 -7.65
C ASP A 326 -25.29 17.32 -6.89
N TYR A 327 -25.76 16.45 -5.99
CA TYR A 327 -27.00 16.69 -5.24
C TYR A 327 -26.87 17.86 -4.24
N LYS A 328 -25.67 18.13 -3.71
CA LYS A 328 -25.46 19.18 -2.70
C LYS A 328 -25.72 20.56 -3.29
N LEU A 329 -25.33 20.78 -4.54
CA LEU A 329 -25.58 22.05 -5.23
C LEU A 329 -27.08 22.34 -5.39
N PHE A 330 -27.87 21.35 -5.82
CA PHE A 330 -29.33 21.48 -5.87
C PHE A 330 -29.91 21.68 -4.48
N TYR A 331 -29.50 20.86 -3.51
CA TYR A 331 -29.97 20.96 -2.14
C TYR A 331 -29.73 22.36 -1.55
N ASN A 332 -28.51 22.87 -1.64
CA ASN A 332 -28.14 24.16 -1.06
C ASN A 332 -28.76 25.35 -1.81
N ARG A 333 -28.97 25.25 -3.13
CA ARG A 333 -29.77 26.24 -3.86
C ARG A 333 -31.23 26.20 -3.45
N GLY A 334 -31.80 25.01 -3.25
CA GLY A 334 -33.17 24.82 -2.75
C GLY A 334 -33.37 25.41 -1.35
N VAL A 335 -32.42 25.17 -0.44
CA VAL A 335 -32.38 25.82 0.89
C VAL A 335 -32.29 27.34 0.77
N SER A 336 -31.46 27.84 -0.15
CA SER A 336 -31.36 29.28 -0.41
C SER A 336 -32.67 29.86 -0.97
N TYR A 337 -33.39 29.13 -1.82
CA TYR A 337 -34.71 29.52 -2.30
C TYR A 337 -35.77 29.57 -1.20
N ILE A 338 -35.72 28.65 -0.22
CA ILE A 338 -36.59 28.69 0.96
C ILE A 338 -36.41 30.01 1.72
N LEU A 339 -35.16 30.45 1.94
CA LEU A 339 -34.87 31.69 2.66
C LEU A 339 -35.41 32.94 1.97
N VAL A 340 -35.56 32.92 0.64
CA VAL A 340 -36.14 34.03 -0.12
C VAL A 340 -37.59 33.76 -0.53
N GLU A 341 -38.26 32.82 0.16
CA GLU A 341 -39.68 32.48 0.03
C GLU A 341 -40.08 32.03 -1.40
N LYS A 342 -39.13 31.47 -2.15
CA LYS A 342 -39.35 30.89 -3.48
C LYS A 342 -39.61 29.39 -3.39
N TYR A 343 -40.73 29.02 -2.77
CA TYR A 343 -41.03 27.63 -2.41
C TYR A 343 -41.18 26.69 -3.63
N LYS A 344 -41.70 27.18 -4.76
CA LYS A 344 -41.85 26.38 -6.00
C LYS A 344 -40.51 26.01 -6.61
N GLU A 345 -39.59 26.96 -6.70
CA GLU A 345 -38.21 26.72 -7.15
C GLU A 345 -37.44 25.84 -6.16
N ALA A 346 -37.61 26.06 -4.86
CA ALA A 346 -37.03 25.20 -3.83
C ALA A 346 -37.49 23.75 -3.97
N LEU A 347 -38.79 23.51 -4.12
CA LEU A 347 -39.34 22.16 -4.26
C LEU A 347 -38.79 21.44 -5.49
N LYS A 348 -38.61 22.16 -6.60
CA LYS A 348 -37.97 21.60 -7.80
C LYS A 348 -36.54 21.14 -7.51
N ASP A 349 -35.73 21.97 -6.89
CA ASP A 349 -34.33 21.64 -6.61
C ASP A 349 -34.20 20.52 -5.56
N ILE A 350 -35.02 20.55 -4.51
CA ILE A 350 -35.03 19.49 -3.48
C ILE A 350 -35.50 18.14 -4.06
N ASN A 351 -36.44 18.14 -5.02
CA ASN A 351 -36.80 16.92 -5.75
C ASN A 351 -35.62 16.34 -6.52
N ILE A 352 -34.87 17.18 -7.26
CA ILE A 352 -33.69 16.72 -8.00
C ILE A 352 -32.60 16.21 -7.04
N ALA A 353 -32.35 16.93 -5.94
CA ALA A 353 -31.38 16.49 -4.93
C ALA A 353 -31.76 15.11 -4.35
N PHE A 354 -33.06 14.87 -4.09
CA PHE A 354 -33.56 13.58 -3.61
C PHE A 354 -33.45 12.46 -4.65
N GLU A 355 -33.69 12.76 -5.93
CA GLU A 355 -33.52 11.79 -7.02
C GLU A 355 -32.06 11.38 -7.19
N LEU A 356 -31.11 12.31 -6.98
CA LEU A 356 -29.68 12.06 -7.04
C LEU A 356 -29.16 11.31 -5.80
N GLU A 357 -29.58 11.72 -4.60
CA GLU A 357 -29.18 11.11 -3.33
C GLU A 357 -30.39 11.02 -2.36
N PRO A 358 -31.08 9.88 -2.30
CA PRO A 358 -32.19 9.69 -1.38
C PRO A 358 -31.71 9.62 0.07
N SER A 359 -32.11 10.60 0.89
CA SER A 359 -31.89 10.57 2.34
C SER A 359 -33.12 11.02 3.11
N GLU A 360 -33.25 10.54 4.36
CA GLU A 360 -34.37 10.92 5.23
C GLU A 360 -34.45 12.43 5.49
N SER A 361 -33.29 13.11 5.55
CA SER A 361 -33.25 14.57 5.72
C SER A 361 -33.83 15.31 4.51
N ILE A 362 -33.41 14.93 3.30
CA ILE A 362 -33.90 15.55 2.06
C ILE A 362 -35.38 15.23 1.86
N LYS A 363 -35.80 14.00 2.17
CA LYS A 363 -37.20 13.58 2.12
C LYS A 363 -38.09 14.40 3.03
N ALA A 364 -37.70 14.61 4.29
CA ALA A 364 -38.48 15.42 5.22
C ALA A 364 -38.63 16.87 4.74
N GLN A 365 -37.56 17.45 4.17
CA GLN A 365 -37.61 18.80 3.61
C GLN A 365 -38.47 18.88 2.35
N LYS A 366 -38.45 17.85 1.52
CA LYS A 366 -39.34 17.69 0.37
C LYS A 366 -40.81 17.68 0.79
N GLU A 367 -41.19 16.79 1.70
CA GLU A 367 -42.57 16.64 2.18
C GLU A 367 -43.09 17.95 2.82
N TRP A 368 -42.23 18.67 3.54
CA TRP A 368 -42.55 19.98 4.08
C TRP A 368 -42.81 21.03 2.98
N LEU A 369 -41.99 21.06 1.93
CA LEU A 369 -42.18 21.96 0.79
C LEU A 369 -43.44 21.62 -0.03
N GLU A 370 -43.76 20.34 -0.21
CA GLU A 370 -44.98 19.90 -0.90
C GLU A 370 -46.22 20.43 -0.18
N ALA A 371 -46.28 20.31 1.15
CA ALA A 371 -47.39 20.82 1.95
C ALA A 371 -47.57 22.34 1.83
N ILE A 372 -46.47 23.11 1.75
CA ILE A 372 -46.53 24.57 1.59
C ILE A 372 -46.99 24.95 0.18
N VAL A 373 -46.42 24.31 -0.85
CA VAL A 373 -46.71 24.66 -2.25
C VAL A 373 -48.12 24.26 -2.66
N ASP A 374 -48.69 23.21 -2.07
CA ASP A 374 -50.07 22.79 -2.32
C ASP A 374 -51.12 23.72 -1.66
N GLU A 375 -50.71 24.55 -0.70
CA GLU A 375 -51.57 25.54 -0.01
C GLU A 375 -51.63 26.92 -0.71
N ASP A 376 -50.72 27.22 -1.65
CA ASP A 376 -50.56 28.48 -2.42
C ASP A 376 -51.10 28.42 -3.87
#